data_AF-A0A3D3F1K7-F1
#
_entry.id   AF-A0A3D3F1K7-F1
#
_cell.length_a   1.000
_cell.length_b   1.000
_cell.length_c   1.000
_cell.angle_alpha   90.00
_cell.angle_beta   90.00
_cell.angle_gamma   90.00
#
_symmetry.space_group_name_H-M   'P 1'
#
loop_
_entity.id
_entity.type
_entity.pdbx_description
1 polymer ?
#
loop_
_entity_poly.entity_id
_entity_poly.type
_entity_poly.pdbx_seq_one_letter_code
_entity_poly.pdbx_strand_id
1 'polypeptide(L)'
;PESWIFLQDVPSIPFGLIYNEIDGVAKMFRENRVILVENDSVFVTGDKLLNTFDYLEVAEFSANSLVMASDIGPLKPIGDKEIDDLRVAFNVG
;
A
#
# COMPACT_ATOMS: atom_id res chain seq x y z
N PRO A 1 6.40 -0.40 10.91
CA PRO A 1 7.27 -1.51 10.45
C PRO A 1 6.47 -2.61 9.75
N GLU A 2 5.43 -3.14 10.40
CA GLU A 2 4.57 -4.19 9.83
C GLU A 2 3.81 -3.73 8.57
N SER A 3 3.27 -2.49 8.58
CA SER A 3 2.65 -1.89 7.38
C SER A 3 3.56 -1.87 6.16
N TRP A 4 4.86 -1.58 6.33
CA TRP A 4 5.83 -1.57 5.23
C TRP A 4 6.17 -3.00 4.75
N ILE A 5 6.23 -3.98 5.65
CA ILE A 5 6.47 -5.39 5.29
C ILE A 5 5.31 -5.94 4.44
N PHE A 6 4.08 -5.55 4.75
CA PHE A 6 2.88 -6.07 4.09
C PHE A 6 2.54 -5.33 2.80
N LEU A 7 2.61 -3.98 2.82
CA LEU A 7 2.16 -3.14 1.72
C LEU A 7 3.29 -2.71 0.79
N GLN A 8 4.51 -2.59 1.30
CA GLN A 8 5.64 -1.97 0.61
C GLN A 8 5.26 -0.57 0.10
N ASP A 9 5.58 -0.27 -1.16
CA ASP A 9 5.16 0.97 -1.81
C ASP A 9 3.74 0.81 -2.38
N VAL A 10 2.87 1.79 -2.08
CA VAL A 10 1.48 1.82 -2.52
C VAL A 10 1.28 2.99 -3.47
N PRO A 11 1.30 2.78 -4.80
CA PRO A 11 1.08 3.85 -5.76
C PRO A 11 -0.37 4.36 -5.72
N SER A 12 -0.50 5.68 -5.89
CA SER A 12 -1.77 6.36 -6.13
C SER A 12 -1.95 6.61 -7.62
N ILE A 13 -3.13 6.30 -8.16
CA ILE A 13 -3.50 6.56 -9.56
C ILE A 13 -4.70 7.51 -9.65
N PRO A 14 -4.77 8.38 -10.67
CA PRO A 14 -5.90 9.29 -10.84
C PRO A 14 -7.24 8.58 -11.03
N PHE A 15 -8.31 9.25 -10.59
CA PHE A 15 -9.68 8.84 -10.84
C PHE A 15 -9.92 8.57 -12.34
N GLY A 16 -10.60 7.46 -12.64
CA GLY A 16 -10.99 7.11 -14.00
C GLY A 16 -9.90 6.46 -14.86
N LEU A 17 -8.63 6.44 -14.40
CA LEU A 17 -7.56 5.71 -15.10
C LEU A 17 -7.89 4.21 -15.21
N ILE A 18 -8.56 3.66 -14.19
CA ILE A 18 -9.03 2.27 -14.15
C ILE A 18 -10.03 1.91 -15.26
N TYR A 19 -10.70 2.88 -15.88
CA TYR A 19 -11.64 2.65 -16.97
C TYR A 19 -11.02 2.93 -18.35
N ASN A 20 -10.04 3.85 -18.40
CA ASN A 20 -9.44 4.30 -19.65
C ASN A 20 -8.16 3.53 -20.03
N GLU A 21 -7.43 3.00 -19.05
CA GLU A 21 -6.16 2.29 -19.24
C GLU A 21 -6.10 0.98 -18.43
N ILE A 22 -7.11 0.13 -18.60
CA ILE A 22 -7.25 -1.14 -17.87
C ILE A 22 -5.97 -1.98 -17.93
N ASP A 23 -5.37 -2.15 -19.12
CA ASP A 23 -4.14 -2.95 -19.28
C ASP A 23 -2.92 -2.31 -18.61
N GLY A 24 -2.89 -0.97 -18.52
CA GLY A 24 -1.83 -0.23 -17.83
C GLY A 24 -1.91 -0.47 -16.33
N VAL A 25 -3.10 -0.28 -15.76
CA VAL A 25 -3.38 -0.53 -14.34
C VAL A 25 -3.15 -2.01 -13.99
N ALA A 26 -3.58 -2.94 -14.85
CA ALA A 26 -3.36 -4.37 -14.64
C ALA A 26 -1.87 -4.74 -14.57
N LYS A 27 -1.00 -4.08 -15.36
CA LYS A 27 0.45 -4.32 -15.34
C LYS A 27 1.11 -3.82 -14.05
N MET A 28 0.56 -2.81 -13.39
CA MET A 28 1.10 -2.29 -12.13
C MET A 28 1.08 -3.36 -11.03
N PHE A 29 0.15 -4.32 -11.08
CA PHE A 29 0.07 -5.42 -10.12
C PHE A 29 1.21 -6.46 -10.23
N ARG A 30 2.11 -6.33 -11.20
CA ARG A 30 3.34 -7.14 -11.25
C ARG A 30 4.33 -6.75 -10.16
N GLU A 31 4.35 -5.47 -9.79
CA GLU A 31 5.30 -4.90 -8.84
C GLU A 31 4.60 -4.44 -7.56
N ASN A 32 3.31 -4.12 -7.63
CA ASN A 32 2.55 -3.54 -6.52
C ASN A 32 1.40 -4.47 -6.12
N ARG A 33 1.29 -4.79 -4.83
CA ARG A 33 0.17 -5.61 -4.35
C ARG A 33 -1.09 -4.78 -4.13
N VAL A 34 -0.91 -3.51 -3.81
CA VAL A 34 -1.96 -2.55 -3.47
C VAL A 34 -1.83 -1.32 -4.34
N ILE A 35 -2.95 -0.81 -4.86
CA ILE A 35 -3.01 0.43 -5.62
C ILE A 35 -4.17 1.25 -5.07
N LEU A 36 -3.94 2.54 -4.82
CA LEU A 36 -4.97 3.49 -4.44
C LEU A 36 -5.52 4.19 -5.68
N VAL A 37 -6.84 4.24 -5.80
CA VAL A 37 -7.54 5.01 -6.84
C VAL A 37 -8.09 6.27 -6.18
N GLU A 38 -7.57 7.42 -6.60
CA GLU A 38 -7.92 8.69 -5.99
C GLU A 38 -9.42 8.95 -6.06
N ASN A 39 -10.01 9.29 -4.91
CA ASN A 39 -11.43 9.60 -4.75
C ASN A 39 -12.41 8.47 -5.11
N ASP A 40 -11.95 7.23 -5.16
CA ASP A 40 -12.79 6.09 -5.53
C ASP A 40 -12.59 4.89 -4.61
N SER A 41 -11.46 4.21 -4.72
CA SER A 41 -11.30 2.87 -4.14
C SER A 41 -9.84 2.47 -3.92
N VAL A 42 -9.63 1.30 -3.32
CA VAL A 42 -8.33 0.63 -3.20
C VAL A 42 -8.44 -0.75 -3.86
N PHE A 43 -7.43 -1.13 -4.63
CA PHE A 43 -7.31 -2.46 -5.20
C PHE A 43 -6.19 -3.22 -4.52
N VAL A 44 -6.49 -4.46 -4.12
CA VAL A 44 -5.55 -5.35 -3.42
C VAL A 44 -5.56 -6.69 -4.13
N THR A 45 -4.37 -7.23 -4.39
CA THR A 45 -4.19 -8.53 -5.05
C THR A 45 -3.35 -9.47 -4.19
N GLY A 46 -3.59 -10.76 -4.34
CA GLY A 46 -2.87 -11.80 -3.63
C GLY A 46 -3.23 -13.20 -4.15
N ASP A 47 -2.40 -14.18 -3.84
CA ASP A 47 -2.53 -15.56 -4.35
C ASP A 47 -3.71 -16.32 -3.75
N LYS A 48 -4.20 -15.88 -2.58
CA LYS A 48 -5.28 -16.51 -1.81
C LYS A 48 -6.14 -15.44 -1.18
N LEU A 49 -7.45 -15.72 -1.10
CA LEU A 49 -8.43 -14.79 -0.54
C LEU A 49 -8.06 -14.28 0.86
N LEU A 50 -7.68 -15.18 1.77
CA LEU A 50 -7.30 -14.79 3.14
C LEU A 50 -6.10 -13.84 3.16
N ASN A 51 -5.03 -14.17 2.43
CA ASN A 51 -3.86 -13.29 2.33
C ASN A 51 -4.21 -11.92 1.73
N THR A 52 -5.09 -11.89 0.71
CA THR A 52 -5.57 -10.63 0.11
C THR A 52 -6.34 -9.78 1.14
N PHE A 53 -7.15 -10.42 1.98
CA PHE A 53 -7.84 -9.73 3.09
C PHE A 53 -6.86 -9.20 4.13
N ASP A 54 -5.84 -9.96 4.51
CA ASP A 54 -4.81 -9.48 5.44
C ASP A 54 -4.13 -8.20 4.92
N TYR A 55 -3.79 -8.14 3.62
CA TYR A 55 -3.22 -6.93 3.01
C TYR A 55 -4.20 -5.75 3.04
N LEU A 56 -5.49 -6.00 2.77
CA LEU A 56 -6.51 -4.96 2.82
C LEU A 56 -6.69 -4.41 4.24
N GLU A 57 -6.75 -5.29 5.25
CA GLU A 57 -6.86 -4.88 6.66
C GLU A 57 -5.67 -4.03 7.09
N VAL A 58 -4.45 -4.39 6.69
CA VAL A 58 -3.26 -3.59 7.00
C VAL A 58 -3.31 -2.23 6.31
N ALA A 59 -3.79 -2.15 5.07
CA ALA A 59 -3.97 -0.88 4.35
C ALA A 59 -4.99 0.02 5.05
N GLU A 60 -6.16 -0.52 5.40
CA GLU A 60 -7.23 0.21 6.10
C GLU A 60 -6.79 0.69 7.48
N PHE A 61 -6.19 -0.20 8.28
CA PHE A 61 -5.72 0.14 9.62
C PHE A 61 -4.63 1.23 9.58
N SER A 62 -3.72 1.15 8.61
CA SER A 62 -2.67 2.17 8.41
C SER A 62 -3.29 3.52 8.04
N ALA A 63 -4.21 3.54 7.07
CA ALA A 63 -4.88 4.77 6.66
C ALA A 63 -5.66 5.40 7.82
N ASN A 64 -6.44 4.60 8.56
CA ASN A 64 -7.20 5.07 9.72
C ASN A 64 -6.27 5.64 10.81
N SER A 65 -5.14 4.97 11.09
CA SER A 65 -4.15 5.45 12.05
C SER A 65 -3.55 6.79 11.65
N LEU A 66 -3.25 6.97 10.36
CA LEU A 66 -2.71 8.23 9.82
C LEU A 66 -3.73 9.37 9.91
N VAL A 67 -5.00 9.10 9.58
CA VAL A 67 -6.09 10.08 9.71
C VAL A 67 -6.32 10.47 11.16
N MET A 68 -6.38 9.52 12.08
CA MET A 68 -6.56 9.84 13.51
C MET A 68 -5.37 10.61 14.08
N ALA A 69 -4.15 10.30 13.63
CA ALA A 69 -2.95 10.97 14.11
C ALA A 69 -2.76 12.39 13.55
N SER A 70 -3.42 12.74 12.42
CA SER A 70 -3.21 14.05 11.78
C SER A 70 -3.62 15.23 12.66
N ASP A 71 -4.56 15.02 13.58
CA ASP A 71 -5.00 16.03 14.54
C ASP A 71 -3.96 16.31 15.64
N ILE A 72 -3.04 15.36 15.87
CA ILE A 72 -2.03 15.41 16.95
C ILE A 72 -0.73 16.03 16.44
N GLY A 73 -0.43 15.90 15.13
CA GLY A 73 0.74 16.51 14.51
C GLY A 73 1.11 15.88 13.16
N PRO A 74 2.17 16.37 12.51
CA PRO A 74 2.60 15.83 11.22
C PRO A 74 3.17 14.42 11.35
N LEU A 75 2.90 13.59 10.35
CA LEU A 75 3.52 12.27 10.23
C LEU A 75 5.05 12.40 10.19
N LYS A 76 5.73 11.63 11.03
CA LYS A 76 7.17 11.43 10.95
C LYS A 76 7.43 10.06 10.31
N PRO A 77 7.76 9.99 9.01
CA PRO A 77 7.95 8.73 8.32
C PRO A 77 9.19 7.99 8.84
N ILE A 78 9.20 6.67 8.64
CA ILE A 78 10.37 5.83 8.86
C ILE A 78 11.45 6.25 7.85
N GLY A 79 12.70 6.40 8.29
CA GLY A 79 13.80 6.80 7.42
C GLY A 79 14.26 5.69 6.48
N ASP A 80 14.92 6.07 5.38
CA ASP A 80 15.42 5.13 4.36
C ASP A 80 16.34 4.05 4.95
N LYS A 81 17.15 4.41 5.95
CA LYS A 81 18.04 3.47 6.63
C LYS A 81 17.25 2.39 7.38
N GLU A 82 16.22 2.77 8.11
CA GLU A 82 15.37 1.81 8.81
C GLU A 82 14.55 0.95 7.83
N ILE A 83 14.18 1.50 6.66
CA ILE A 83 13.54 0.73 5.58
C ILE A 83 14.51 -0.33 5.03
N ASP A 84 15.77 0.03 4.78
CA ASP A 84 16.78 -0.91 4.30
C ASP A 84 17.10 -2.00 5.33
N ASP A 85 17.16 -1.65 6.62
CA ASP A 85 17.31 -2.62 7.69
C ASP A 85 16.12 -3.62 7.72
N LEU A 86 14.90 -3.15 7.44
CA LEU A 86 13.72 -4.01 7.31
C LEU A 86 13.78 -4.91 6.06
N ARG A 87 14.25 -4.40 4.91
CA ARG A 87 14.47 -5.21 3.68
C ARG A 87 15.38 -6.40 3.98
N VAL A 88 16.49 -6.15 4.66
CA VAL A 88 17.47 -7.17 5.03
C VAL A 88 16.90 -8.15 6.06
N ALA A 89 16.28 -7.64 7.12
CA ALA A 89 15.77 -8.48 8.22
C ALA A 89 14.66 -9.43 7.79
N PHE A 90 13.80 -9.02 6.85
CA PHE A 90 12.65 -9.78 6.40
C PHE A 90 12.83 -10.40 4.99
N ASN A 91 14.02 -10.26 4.40
CA ASN A 91 14.36 -10.78 3.07
C ASN A 91 13.32 -10.39 2.00
N VAL A 92 12.92 -9.11 2.04
CA VAL A 92 11.92 -8.53 1.13
C VAL A 92 12.68 -7.64 0.15
N GLY A 93 12.77 -8.08 -1.11
CA GLY A 93 13.50 -7.41 -2.19
C GLY A 93 13.28 -8.13 -3.52
#